data_AF-A0A6A0H5Y1-F1
#
_entry.id   AF-A0A6A0H5Y1-F1
#
_cell.length_a   1.000
_cell.length_b   1.000
_cell.length_c   1.000
_cell.angle_alpha   90.00
_cell.angle_beta   90.00
_cell.angle_gamma   90.00
#
_symmetry.space_group_name_H-M   'P 1'
#
loop_
_entity.id
_entity.type
_entity.pdbx_description
1 polymer ?
#
loop_
_entity_poly.entity_id
_entity_poly.type
_entity_poly.pdbx_seq_one_letter_code
_entity_poly.pdbx_strand_id
1 'polypeptide(L)'
;MQDNLPEGCSVDFQDPDQLHTFTLTVAPSEGLWRGGKFHFSVVVPDEYNNVDLLNFDDPLNLEAANHYQKDKESFKRKVRQYIDLNNKQ
;
A
#
# COMPACT_ATOMS: atom_id res chain seq x y z
N MET A 1 7.34 -12.83 -16.67
CA MET A 1 8.06 -11.78 -15.90
C MET A 1 7.28 -11.35 -14.64
N GLN A 2 6.42 -12.20 -14.06
CA GLN A 2 5.71 -11.94 -12.79
C GLN A 2 6.27 -12.76 -11.60
N ASP A 3 7.38 -13.49 -11.82
CA ASP A 3 7.89 -14.53 -10.91
C ASP A 3 8.47 -14.05 -9.56
N ASN A 4 8.64 -12.74 -9.36
CA ASN A 4 9.32 -12.20 -8.17
C ASN A 4 8.43 -11.35 -7.25
N LEU A 5 7.10 -11.34 -7.45
CA LEU A 5 6.21 -10.61 -6.55
C LEU A 5 5.94 -11.44 -5.28
N PRO A 6 6.02 -10.82 -4.09
CA PRO A 6 5.67 -11.50 -2.85
C PRO A 6 4.19 -11.89 -2.83
N GLU A 7 3.86 -12.91 -2.02
CA GLU A 7 2.48 -13.40 -1.90
C GLU A 7 1.53 -12.28 -1.49
N GLY A 8 0.43 -12.12 -2.23
CA GLY A 8 -0.54 -11.05 -2.03
C GLY A 8 -0.27 -9.77 -2.82
N CYS A 9 0.83 -9.69 -3.59
CA CYS A 9 1.07 -8.58 -4.51
C CYS A 9 0.71 -8.97 -5.96
N SER A 10 0.16 -8.03 -6.71
CA SER A 10 -0.13 -8.21 -8.14
C SER A 10 0.06 -6.90 -8.88
N VAL A 11 0.62 -6.95 -10.09
CA VAL A 11 0.86 -5.77 -10.91
C VAL A 11 -0.02 -5.84 -12.15
N ASP A 12 -0.68 -4.73 -12.44
CA ASP A 12 -1.51 -4.51 -13.63
C ASP A 12 -0.93 -3.36 -14.45
N PHE A 13 -0.70 -3.62 -15.74
CA PHE A 13 -0.30 -2.60 -16.71
C PHE A 13 -1.53 -2.26 -17.54
N GLN A 14 -2.10 -1.08 -17.31
CA GLN A 14 -3.32 -0.66 -18.04
C GLN A 14 -3.04 -0.46 -19.53
N ASP A 15 -1.81 -0.06 -19.87
CA ASP A 15 -1.36 0.16 -21.23
C ASP A 15 0.00 -0.54 -21.45
N PRO A 16 0.13 -1.46 -22.41
CA PRO A 16 1.34 -2.24 -22.63
C PRO A 16 2.52 -1.42 -23.18
N ASP A 17 2.26 -0.25 -23.77
CA ASP A 17 3.30 0.66 -24.27
C ASP A 17 3.78 1.64 -23.18
N GLN A 18 3.04 1.77 -22.07
CA GLN A 18 3.39 2.64 -20.93
C GLN A 18 3.91 1.83 -19.74
N LEU A 19 5.04 1.15 -19.92
CA LEU A 19 5.68 0.37 -18.84
C LEU A 19 6.13 1.21 -17.63
N HIS A 20 6.24 2.53 -17.79
CA HIS A 20 6.58 3.47 -16.72
C HIS A 20 5.39 3.75 -15.77
N THR A 21 4.19 3.30 -16.11
CA THR A 21 2.99 3.48 -15.29
C THR A 21 2.30 2.14 -15.08
N PHE A 22 2.15 1.73 -13.82
CA PHE A 22 1.47 0.48 -13.48
C PHE A 22 0.73 0.59 -12.16
N THR A 23 -0.29 -0.25 -11.99
CA THR A 23 -1.02 -0.38 -10.74
C THR A 23 -0.49 -1.57 -9.97
N LEU A 24 0.07 -1.33 -8.79
CA LEU A 24 0.42 -2.36 -7.82
C LEU A 24 -0.74 -2.56 -6.85
N THR A 25 -1.30 -3.77 -6.84
CA THR A 25 -2.24 -4.21 -5.81
C THR A 25 -1.48 -4.96 -4.73
N VAL A 26 -1.65 -4.54 -3.47
CA VAL A 26 -1.11 -5.22 -2.29
C VAL A 26 -2.27 -5.72 -1.44
N ALA A 27 -2.28 -7.02 -1.16
CA ALA A 27 -3.28 -7.70 -0.35
C ALA A 27 -2.56 -8.50 0.75
N PRO A 28 -2.27 -7.88 1.91
CA PRO A 28 -1.56 -8.54 2.99
C PRO A 28 -2.30 -9.78 3.48
N SER A 29 -1.60 -10.91 3.60
CA SER A 29 -2.13 -12.17 4.12
C SER A 29 -2.09 -12.25 5.66
N GLU A 30 -1.31 -11.38 6.30
CA GLU A 30 -1.08 -11.35 7.75
C GLU A 30 -1.06 -9.92 8.35
N GLY A 31 -0.99 -9.82 9.67
CA GLY A 31 -0.88 -8.55 10.39
C GLY A 31 -2.18 -7.75 10.49
N LEU A 32 -2.05 -6.44 10.75
CA LEU A 32 -3.18 -5.53 11.00
C LEU A 32 -4.03 -5.26 9.76
N TRP A 33 -3.40 -5.28 8.60
CA TRP A 33 -4.00 -4.94 7.31
C TRP A 33 -4.53 -6.15 6.56
N ARG A 34 -4.49 -7.34 7.20
CA ARG A 34 -4.94 -8.59 6.62
C ARG A 34 -6.36 -8.49 6.07
N GLY A 35 -6.53 -8.93 4.84
CA GLY A 35 -7.81 -8.92 4.15
C GLY A 35 -8.18 -7.57 3.52
N GLY A 36 -7.35 -6.54 3.68
CA GLY A 36 -7.44 -5.32 2.88
C GLY A 36 -6.86 -5.53 1.49
N LYS A 37 -7.40 -4.81 0.51
CA LYS A 37 -6.79 -4.65 -0.83
C LYS A 37 -6.44 -3.19 -1.04
N PHE A 38 -5.18 -2.92 -1.33
CA PHE A 38 -4.65 -1.57 -1.49
C PHE A 38 -4.12 -1.44 -2.92
N HIS A 39 -4.63 -0.47 -3.66
CA HIS A 39 -4.22 -0.20 -5.03
C HIS A 39 -3.31 1.03 -5.03
N PHE A 40 -2.10 0.87 -5.56
CA PHE A 40 -1.11 1.93 -5.68
C PHE A 40 -0.83 2.17 -7.15
N SER A 41 -0.98 3.40 -7.61
CA SER A 41 -0.53 3.81 -8.94
C SER A 41 0.93 4.24 -8.85
N VAL A 42 1.80 3.49 -9.51
CA VAL A 42 3.24 3.76 -9.54
C VAL A 42 3.56 4.40 -10.88
N VAL A 43 4.23 5.54 -10.84
CA VAL A 43 4.73 6.26 -12.00
C VAL A 43 6.25 6.37 -11.85
N VAL A 44 6.98 5.84 -12.82
CA VAL A 44 8.44 5.82 -12.89
C VAL A 44 8.88 7.01 -13.75
N PRO A 45 9.38 8.11 -13.17
CA PRO A 45 9.94 9.22 -13.94
C PRO A 45 11.28 8.83 -14.58
N ASP A 46 11.70 9.52 -15.65
CA ASP A 46 12.99 9.27 -16.32
C ASP A 46 14.23 9.34 -15.40
N GLU A 47 14.14 10.05 -14.27
CA GLU A 47 15.21 10.22 -13.28
C GLU A 47 15.19 9.20 -12.12
N TYR A 48 14.35 8.15 -12.20
CA TYR A 48 14.04 7.19 -11.12
C TYR A 48 15.25 6.58 -10.38
N ASN A 49 16.41 6.49 -11.00
CA ASN A 49 17.61 5.92 -10.37
C ASN A 49 18.33 6.84 -9.38
N ASN A 50 17.91 8.11 -9.23
CA ASN A 50 18.62 9.11 -8.41
C ASN A 50 17.86 9.55 -7.15
N VAL A 51 16.67 9.00 -6.88
CA VAL A 51 15.81 9.46 -5.77
C VAL A 51 15.39 8.30 -4.88
N ASP A 52 15.79 8.34 -3.61
CA ASP A 52 15.22 7.49 -2.56
C ASP A 52 13.78 7.94 -2.27
N LEU A 53 12.81 7.11 -2.67
CA LEU A 53 11.37 7.45 -2.62
C LEU A 53 10.72 7.23 -1.25
N LEU A 54 11.42 6.68 -0.26
CA LEU A 54 10.86 6.31 1.03
C LEU A 54 11.68 6.87 2.20
N ASN A 55 11.12 7.84 2.92
CA ASN A 55 11.60 8.21 4.25
C ASN A 55 10.73 7.49 5.29
N PHE A 56 11.30 6.52 5.99
CA PHE A 56 10.60 5.74 7.03
C PHE A 56 10.64 6.41 8.42
N ASP A 57 11.40 7.48 8.58
CA ASP A 57 11.59 8.17 9.87
C ASP A 57 10.42 9.14 10.17
N ASP A 58 9.68 9.57 9.13
CA ASP A 58 8.52 10.46 9.29
C ASP A 58 7.22 9.77 8.82
N PRO A 59 6.31 9.39 9.75
CA PRO A 59 5.05 8.78 9.36
C PRO A 59 4.18 9.81 8.64
N LEU A 60 3.89 9.55 7.36
CA LEU A 60 3.07 10.41 6.49
C LEU A 60 1.72 10.83 7.13
N ASN A 61 1.17 10.00 8.02
CA ASN A 61 -0.02 10.31 8.79
C ASN A 61 0.27 10.36 10.31
N LEU A 62 0.54 11.57 10.80
CA LEU A 62 0.80 11.85 12.22
C LEU A 62 -0.38 11.49 13.13
N GLU A 63 -1.62 11.64 12.66
CA GLU A 63 -2.82 11.31 13.45
C GLU A 63 -2.93 9.80 13.69
N ALA A 64 -2.71 9.00 12.63
CA ALA A 64 -2.70 7.54 12.72
C ALA A 64 -1.56 7.05 13.63
N ALA A 65 -0.37 7.64 13.49
CA ALA A 65 0.78 7.31 14.34
C ALA A 65 0.50 7.61 15.82
N ASN A 66 -0.09 8.76 16.14
CA ASN A 66 -0.46 9.14 17.50
C ASN A 66 -1.58 8.23 18.06
N HIS A 67 -2.59 7.90 17.25
CA HIS A 67 -3.65 6.98 17.66
C HIS A 67 -3.10 5.60 17.99
N TYR A 68 -2.20 5.06 17.16
CA TYR A 68 -1.55 3.78 17.43
C TYR A 68 -0.72 3.79 18.73
N GLN A 69 0.01 4.88 19.00
CA GLN A 69 0.80 5.02 20.23
C GLN A 69 -0.08 5.11 21.47
N LYS A 70 -1.19 5.86 21.41
CA LYS A 70 -2.09 6.06 22.55
C LYS A 70 -2.95 4.85 22.86
N ASP A 71 -3.54 4.21 21.84
CA ASP A 71 -4.47 3.12 22.03
C ASP A 71 -4.44 2.14 20.84
N LYS A 72 -3.61 1.10 20.98
CA LYS A 72 -3.42 0.07 19.94
C LYS A 72 -4.71 -0.69 19.63
N GLU A 73 -5.57 -0.93 20.61
CA GLU A 73 -6.80 -1.72 20.45
C GLU A 73 -7.85 -0.98 19.59
N SER A 74 -8.05 0.30 19.89
CA SER A 74 -8.92 1.20 19.15
C SER A 74 -8.40 1.42 17.72
N PHE A 75 -7.10 1.58 17.55
CA PHE A 75 -6.48 1.65 16.22
C PHE A 75 -6.76 0.38 15.40
N LYS A 76 -6.57 -0.81 15.99
CA LYS A 76 -6.89 -2.10 15.34
C LYS A 76 -8.35 -2.19 14.90
N ARG A 77 -9.29 -1.73 15.74
CA ARG A 77 -10.73 -1.70 15.39
C ARG A 77 -10.98 -0.76 14.21
N LYS A 78 -10.38 0.43 14.23
CA LYS A 78 -10.51 1.42 13.15
C LYS A 78 -9.96 0.87 11.83
N VAL A 79 -8.78 0.26 11.83
CA VAL A 79 -8.19 -0.38 10.65
C VAL A 79 -9.15 -1.42 10.04
N ARG A 80 -9.71 -2.31 10.87
CA ARG A 80 -10.68 -3.31 10.40
C ARG A 80 -11.93 -2.69 9.78
N GLN A 81 -12.46 -1.63 10.39
CA GLN A 81 -13.60 -0.90 9.83
C GLN A 81 -13.27 -0.28 8.47
N TYR A 82 -12.09 0.34 8.33
CA TYR A 82 -11.65 0.90 7.06
C TYR A 82 -11.50 -0.17 5.98
N ILE A 83 -10.94 -1.33 6.30
CA ILE A 83 -10.83 -2.45 5.37
C ILE A 83 -12.21 -2.90 4.89
N ASP A 84 -13.14 -3.12 5.83
CA ASP A 84 -14.49 -3.60 5.51
C ASP A 84 -15.27 -2.60 4.64
N LEU A 85 -15.14 -1.29 4.93
CA LEU A 85 -15.74 -0.22 4.14
C LEU A 85 -15.21 -0.16 2.71
N ASN A 86 -13.90 -0.25 2.53
CA ASN A 86 -13.27 -0.09 1.21
C ASN A 86 -13.32 -1.36 0.36
N ASN A 87 -13.49 -2.53 0.97
CA ASN A 87 -13.68 -3.78 0.25
C ASN A 87 -15.11 -3.96 -0.29
N LYS A 88 -16.09 -3.16 0.18
CA LYS A 88 -17.50 -3.22 -0.22
C LYS A 88 -17.85 -2.29 -1.40
N GLN A 89 -16.88 -1.51 -1.89
CA GLN A 89 -17.05 -0.65 -3.05
C GLN A 89 -16.77 -1.40 -4.36
#